data_AF-A0A3C1D7K4-F1
#
_entry.id   AF-A0A3C1D7K4-F1
#
_cell.length_a   1.000
_cell.length_b   1.000
_cell.length_c   1.000
_cell.angle_alpha   90.00
_cell.angle_beta   90.00
_cell.angle_gamma   90.00
#
_symmetry.space_group_name_H-M   'P 1'
#
loop_
_entity.id
_entity.type
_entity.pdbx_description
1 polymer ?
#
loop_
_entity_poly.entity_id
_entity_poly.type
_entity_poly.pdbx_seq_one_letter_code
_entity_poly.pdbx_strand_id
1 'polypeptide(L)' 'MPNIALELGKQAASFGVSGIYGEQQDVDGIKIIPVALASSGFGGGSDEGGNGGGGAGGTAIPIGAYIRRGD' A
#
# COMPACT_ATOMS: atom_id res chain seq x y z
N MET A 1 12.19 -17.79 16.89
CA MET A 1 11.04 -16.90 17.14
C MET A 1 10.63 -16.27 15.81
N PRO A 2 9.33 -16.06 15.54
CA PRO A 2 8.88 -15.50 14.27
C PRO A 2 9.46 -14.10 14.07
N ASN A 3 10.09 -13.87 12.90
CA ASN A 3 10.60 -12.56 12.52
C ASN A 3 9.41 -11.71 12.05
N ILE A 4 8.91 -10.86 12.94
CA ILE A 4 7.75 -10.00 12.71
C ILE A 4 7.92 -9.11 11.47
N ALA A 5 9.14 -8.64 11.18
CA ALA A 5 9.41 -7.82 10.00
C ALA A 5 9.28 -8.62 8.71
N LEU A 6 9.64 -9.91 8.73
CA LEU A 6 9.46 -10.81 7.59
C LEU A 6 7.97 -11.08 7.31
N GLU A 7 7.16 -11.30 8.35
CA GLU A 7 5.73 -11.55 8.13
C GLU A 7 4.96 -10.29 7.73
N LEU A 8 5.31 -9.14 8.29
CA LEU A 8 4.79 -7.86 7.82
C LEU A 8 5.22 -7.58 6.38
N GLY A 9 6.45 -7.91 5.99
CA GLY A 9 6.94 -7.81 4.61
C GLY A 9 6.20 -8.72 3.62
N LYS A 10 5.79 -9.93 4.04
CA LYS A 10 4.94 -10.80 3.20
C LYS A 10 3.53 -10.24 3.01
N GLN A 11 2.96 -9.65 4.05
CA GLN A 11 1.68 -8.95 3.93
C GLN A 11 1.82 -7.70 3.06
N ALA A 12 2.93 -6.95 3.18
CA ALA A 12 3.26 -5.79 2.37
C ALA A 12 3.19 -6.06 0.86
N ALA A 13 3.72 -7.22 0.43
CA ALA A 13 3.77 -7.62 -0.97
C ALA A 13 2.37 -7.75 -1.60
N SER A 14 1.32 -7.98 -0.80
CA SER A 14 -0.06 -8.01 -1.28
C SER A 14 -0.65 -6.64 -1.59
N PHE A 15 -0.04 -5.53 -1.11
CA PHE A 15 -0.46 -4.16 -1.42
C PHE A 15 0.02 -3.63 -2.78
N GLY A 16 0.58 -4.48 -3.66
CA GLY A 16 1.32 -4.14 -4.88
C GLY A 16 0.61 -3.26 -5.93
N VAL A 17 0.64 -3.64 -7.22
CA VAL A 17 0.11 -2.80 -8.32
C VAL A 17 -1.40 -2.55 -8.20
N SER A 18 -2.15 -3.36 -7.45
CA SER A 18 -3.57 -3.08 -7.17
C SER A 18 -3.75 -1.91 -6.20
N GLY A 19 -2.83 -1.68 -5.26
CA GLY A 19 -2.94 -0.60 -4.27
C GLY A 19 -2.72 0.79 -4.86
N ILE A 20 -2.16 0.88 -6.07
CA ILE A 20 -1.97 2.16 -6.77
C ILE A 20 -3.20 2.60 -7.57
N TYR A 21 -4.21 1.74 -7.74
CA TYR A 21 -5.48 2.10 -8.37
C TYR A 21 -6.58 2.18 -7.31
N GLY A 22 -7.27 3.32 -7.26
CA GLY A 22 -8.46 3.47 -6.44
C GLY A 22 -9.67 2.75 -7.03
N GLU A 23 -10.72 2.61 -6.23
CA GLU A 23 -12.03 2.21 -6.74
C GLU A 23 -12.54 3.22 -7.77
N GLN A 24 -13.28 2.75 -8.77
CA GLN A 24 -13.91 3.64 -9.75
C GLN A 24 -14.85 4.62 -9.05
N GLN A 25 -14.63 5.90 -9.28
CA GLN A 25 -15.46 6.99 -8.77
C GLN A 25 -16.24 7.63 -9.92
N ASP A 26 -17.41 8.17 -9.59
CA ASP A 26 -18.20 8.99 -10.51
C ASP A 26 -18.12 10.44 -10.02
N VAL A 27 -17.52 11.32 -10.82
CA VAL A 27 -17.36 12.74 -10.51
C VAL A 27 -17.98 13.53 -11.65
N ASP A 28 -19.09 14.21 -11.38
CA ASP A 28 -19.86 14.98 -12.37
C ASP A 28 -20.23 14.18 -13.64
N GLY A 29 -20.60 12.90 -13.47
CA GLY A 29 -20.96 11.99 -14.56
C GLY A 29 -19.76 11.39 -15.30
N ILE A 30 -18.53 11.71 -14.89
CA ILE A 30 -17.29 11.17 -15.46
C ILE A 30 -16.79 10.04 -14.56
N LYS A 31 -16.68 8.84 -15.14
CA LYS A 31 -16.09 7.68 -14.48
C LYS A 31 -14.57 7.78 -14.50
N ILE A 32 -13.97 7.81 -13.32
CA ILE A 32 -12.52 7.92 -13.13
C ILE A 32 -12.01 6.75 -12.29
N ILE A 33 -10.77 6.33 -12.54
CA ILE A 33 -10.02 5.42 -11.65
C ILE A 33 -8.82 6.21 -11.12
N PRO A 34 -8.82 6.61 -9.84
CA PRO A 34 -7.70 7.33 -9.24
C PRO A 34 -6.41 6.51 -9.28
N VAL A 35 -5.27 7.17 -9.42
CA VAL A 35 -3.94 6.55 -9.42
C VAL A 35 -3.03 7.26 -8.42
N ALA A 36 -2.32 6.49 -7.60
CA ALA A 36 -1.37 7.01 -6.63
C ALA A 36 -0.02 6.29 -6.70
N LEU A 37 1.07 7.01 -6.44
CA LEU A 37 2.32 6.39 -6.05
C LEU A 37 2.21 5.94 -4.60
N ALA A 38 2.34 4.64 -4.35
CA ALA A 38 2.32 4.08 -3.00
C ALA A 38 3.72 3.59 -2.60
N SER A 39 4.12 3.87 -1.37
CA SER A 39 5.31 3.32 -0.73
C SER A 39 4.94 2.78 0.64
N SER A 40 5.55 1.68 1.03
CA SER A 40 5.39 1.07 2.35
C SER A 40 6.73 0.64 2.91
N GLY A 41 6.86 0.67 4.23
CA GLY A 41 8.07 0.32 4.95
C GLY A 41 7.73 -0.41 6.24
N PHE A 42 8.58 -1.38 6.59
CA PHE A 42 8.40 -2.26 7.73
C PHE A 42 9.73 -2.36 8.48
N GLY A 43 9.66 -2.33 9.79
CA GLY A 43 10.83 -2.45 10.66
C GLY A 43 10.51 -3.35 11.84
N GLY A 44 11.50 -4.12 12.27
CA GLY A 44 11.39 -4.94 13.46
C GLY A 44 12.73 -5.08 14.14
N GLY A 45 12.69 -5.38 15.43
CA GLY A 45 13.86 -5.59 16.27
C GLY A 45 13.51 -6.45 17.46
N SER A 46 14.54 -6.96 18.14
CA SER A 46 14.38 -7.74 19.36
C SER A 46 15.50 -7.43 20.34
N ASP A 47 15.23 -7.60 21.63
CA ASP A 47 16.27 -7.60 22.66
C ASP A 47 16.99 -8.97 22.74
N GLU A 48 18.00 -9.06 23.61
CA GLU A 48 18.78 -10.28 23.85
C GLU A 48 17.95 -11.38 24.53
N GLY A 49 16.86 -11.02 25.22
CA GLY A 49 15.89 -11.94 25.81
C GLY A 49 14.89 -12.51 24.81
N GLY A 50 14.92 -12.04 23.56
CA GLY A 50 14.03 -12.49 22.50
C GLY A 50 12.68 -11.77 22.45
N ASN A 51 12.48 -10.72 23.24
CA ASN A 51 11.29 -9.90 23.16
C ASN A 51 11.36 -9.08 21.88
N GLY A 52 10.48 -9.41 20.92
CA GLY A 52 10.42 -8.76 19.61
C GLY A 52 9.36 -7.67 19.55
N GLY A 53 9.65 -6.61 18.80
CA GLY A 53 8.72 -5.55 18.43
C GLY A 53 8.83 -5.22 16.95
N GLY A 54 7.76 -4.69 16.37
CA GLY A 54 7.74 -4.30 14.97
C GLY A 54 6.73 -3.21 14.68
N GLY A 55 6.94 -2.51 13.58
CA GLY A 55 6.10 -1.43 13.10
C GLY A 55 6.05 -1.39 11.59
N ALA A 56 4.98 -0.79 11.08
CA ALA A 56 4.73 -0.60 9.66
C ALA A 56 4.28 0.84 9.40
N GLY A 57 4.58 1.35 8.21
CA GLY A 57 4.12 2.64 7.75
C GLY A 57 4.02 2.69 6.23
N GLY A 58 3.31 3.68 5.71
CA GLY A 58 3.18 3.87 4.27
C GLY A 58 2.83 5.29 3.90
N THR A 59 3.02 5.61 2.63
CA THR A 59 2.67 6.90 2.03
C THR A 59 2.00 6.65 0.69
N ALA A 60 0.92 7.38 0.42
CA ALA A 60 0.27 7.40 -0.87
C ALA A 60 0.22 8.84 -1.39
N ILE A 61 0.74 9.07 -2.60
CA ILE A 61 0.76 10.37 -3.26
C ILE A 61 -0.10 10.24 -4.52
N PRO A 62 -1.27 10.91 -4.60
CA PRO A 62 -2.08 10.91 -5.82
C PRO A 62 -1.28 11.50 -6.99
N ILE A 63 -1.25 10.80 -8.12
CA ILE A 63 -0.51 11.22 -9.33
C ILE A 63 -1.42 11.45 -10.55
N GLY A 64 -2.68 11.05 -10.47
CA GLY A 64 -3.67 11.30 -11.52
C GLY A 64 -4.87 10.37 -11.45
N ALA A 65 -5.57 10.24 -12.58
CA ALA A 65 -6.65 9.28 -12.75
C ALA A 65 -6.74 8.80 -14.20
N TYR A 66 -7.11 7.54 -14.41
CA TYR A 66 -7.53 7.06 -15.72
C TYR A 66 -8.95 7.51 -16.00
N ILE A 67 -9.15 8.08 -17.17
CA ILE A 67 -10.46 8.49 -17.69
C ILE A 67 -10.61 7.78 -19.03
N ARG A 68 -11.63 6.92 -19.15
CA ARG A 68 -11.99 6.36 -20.46
C ARG A 68 -12.62 7.47 -21.30
N ARG A 69 -12.10 7.70 -22.50
CA ARG A 69 -12.72 8.58 -23.50
C ARG A 69 -13.15 7.73 -24.69
N GLY A 70 -14.45 7.74 -24.97
CA GLY A 70 -15.06 7.04 -26.11
C GLY A 70 -15.39 5.57 -25.88
N ASP A 71 -16.16 5.04 -26.82
CA ASP A 71 -16.59 3.64 -26.94
C ASP A 71 -15.45 2.76 -27.46
#